data_AF-A0A0C9ZS42-F1
#
_entry.id   AF-A0A0C9ZS42-F1
#
_cell.length_a   1.000
_cell.length_b   1.000
_cell.length_c   1.000
_cell.angle_alpha   90.00
_cell.angle_beta   90.00
_cell.angle_gamma   90.00
#
_symmetry.space_group_name_H-M   'P 1'
#
loop_
_entity.id
_entity.type
_entity.pdbx_description
1 polymer ?
#
loop_
_entity_poly.entity_id
_entity_poly.type
_entity_poly.pdbx_seq_one_letter_code
_entity_poly.pdbx_strand_id
1 'polypeptide(L)'
;MTFLFGASVYVTTRTVYDAISVFAVFILRQSPSRWPPLFFSPWKATSLTELWGDRWHHMNRSWMVAVGSRPASRILGRAAGVLGAFALSGLMHDLGLRAVGRGSDFAAIFGFFFMMGVGVVVESACKMMTGRLPSGIAGWLWVLTWVGLWANRATDAMLTRGAASSGFFPEPYRPFKLIWASFARS
;
A
#
# COMPACT_ATOMS: atom_id res chain seq x y z
N MET A 1 15.10 -6.20 -5.08
CA MET A 1 14.44 -4.93 -5.46
C MET A 1 13.07 -4.75 -4.83
N THR A 2 12.15 -5.72 -4.92
CA THR A 2 10.78 -5.62 -4.34
C THR A 2 10.74 -5.28 -2.85
N PHE A 3 11.52 -5.95 -2.01
CA PHE A 3 11.55 -5.65 -0.57
C PHE A 3 12.10 -4.25 -0.26
N LEU A 4 13.10 -3.78 -1.01
CA LEU A 4 13.64 -2.42 -0.88
C LEU A 4 12.61 -1.37 -1.29
N PHE A 5 11.85 -1.66 -2.35
CA PHE A 5 10.74 -0.82 -2.79
C PHE A 5 9.60 -0.80 -1.76
N GLY A 6 9.27 -1.94 -1.15
CA GLY A 6 8.31 -1.99 -0.04
C GLY A 6 8.78 -1.19 1.18
N ALA A 7 10.07 -1.29 1.52
CA ALA A 7 10.67 -0.50 2.60
C ALA A 7 10.67 1.00 2.30
N SER A 8 10.96 1.40 1.06
CA SER A 8 10.91 2.82 0.67
C SER A 8 9.48 3.37 0.76
N VAL A 9 8.47 2.63 0.29
CA VAL A 9 7.06 3.01 0.43
C VAL A 9 6.67 3.18 1.90
N TYR A 10 7.09 2.25 2.77
CA TYR A 10 6.87 2.34 4.21
C TYR A 10 7.51 3.60 4.81
N VAL A 11 8.80 3.84 4.54
CA VAL A 11 9.54 4.99 5.06
C VAL A 11 8.93 6.30 4.54
N THR A 12 8.69 6.43 3.23
CA THR A 12 8.13 7.65 2.65
C THR A 12 6.75 7.97 3.21
N THR A 13 5.85 6.98 3.30
CA THR A 13 4.51 7.20 3.84
C THR A 13 4.57 7.61 5.31
N ARG A 14 5.46 6.98 6.08
CA ARG A 14 5.68 7.33 7.49
C ARG A 14 6.25 8.74 7.64
N THR A 15 7.29 9.11 6.89
CA THR A 15 7.90 10.44 6.96
C THR A 15 6.91 11.54 6.60
N VAL A 16 6.08 11.34 5.57
CA VAL A 16 5.04 12.30 5.20
C VAL A 16 3.99 12.43 6.32
N TYR A 17 3.55 11.32 6.91
CA TYR A 17 2.62 11.34 8.04
C TYR A 17 3.19 12.09 9.25
N ASP A 18 4.44 11.80 9.61
CA ASP A 18 5.13 12.42 10.74
C ASP A 18 5.36 13.93 10.47
N ALA A 19 5.66 14.33 9.23
CA ALA A 19 5.75 15.74 8.87
C ALA A 19 4.41 16.48 9.00
N ILE A 20 3.32 15.86 8.54
CA ILE A 20 1.96 16.43 8.68
C ILE A 20 1.56 16.51 10.16
N SER A 21 1.87 15.48 10.95
CA SER A 21 1.52 15.46 12.38
C SER A 21 2.28 16.56 13.14
N VAL A 22 3.58 16.73 12.86
CA VAL A 22 4.38 17.84 13.39
C VAL A 22 3.75 19.17 12.99
N PHE A 23 3.46 19.39 11.71
CA PHE A 23 2.81 20.63 11.27
C PHE A 23 1.48 20.87 11.99
N ALA A 24 0.62 19.85 12.10
CA ALA A 24 -0.69 19.97 12.74
C ALA A 24 -0.60 20.22 14.26
N VAL A 25 0.37 19.62 14.95
CA VAL A 25 0.57 19.84 16.38
C VAL A 25 1.17 21.22 16.64
N PHE A 26 2.20 21.62 15.89
CA PHE A 26 2.90 22.89 16.13
C PHE A 26 2.12 24.11 15.62
N ILE A 27 1.52 24.03 14.43
CA ILE A 27 0.83 25.16 13.78
C ILE A 27 -0.66 25.16 14.10
N LEU A 28 -1.34 24.03 13.91
CA LEU A 28 -2.79 23.93 14.12
C LEU A 28 -3.18 23.59 15.57
N ARG A 29 -2.18 23.48 16.48
CA ARG A 29 -2.34 23.16 17.91
C ARG A 29 -3.21 21.93 18.18
N GLN A 30 -3.15 20.94 17.30
CA GLN A 30 -3.84 19.67 17.52
C GLN A 30 -3.15 18.86 18.63
N SER A 31 -3.92 18.09 19.38
CA SER A 31 -3.34 17.19 20.38
C SER A 31 -2.59 16.04 19.70
N PRO A 32 -1.36 15.69 20.12
CA PRO A 32 -0.61 14.55 19.61
C PRO A 32 -1.38 13.22 19.68
N SER A 33 -2.30 13.07 20.63
CA SER A 33 -3.13 11.86 20.75
C SER A 33 -4.07 11.62 19.57
N ARG A 34 -4.31 12.64 18.73
CA ARG A 34 -5.07 12.52 17.48
C ARG A 34 -4.27 11.91 16.32
N TRP A 35 -2.96 11.73 16.50
CA TRP A 35 -2.04 11.23 15.47
C TRP A 35 -1.41 9.89 15.91
N PRO A 36 -2.20 8.80 15.99
CA PRO A 36 -1.67 7.50 16.38
C PRO A 36 -0.65 6.98 15.35
N PRO A 37 0.23 6.04 15.73
CA PRO A 37 1.19 5.45 14.80
C PRO A 37 0.51 4.93 13.54
N LEU A 38 1.03 5.34 12.37
CA LEU A 38 0.42 4.96 11.09
C LEU A 38 0.52 3.45 10.84
N PHE A 39 1.62 2.82 11.25
CA PHE A 39 1.88 1.39 11.05
C PHE A 39 2.20 0.70 12.37
N PHE A 40 1.73 -0.54 12.56
CA PHE A 40 1.97 -1.34 13.77
C PHE A 40 2.81 -2.59 13.47
N SER A 41 4.10 -2.40 13.22
CA SER A 41 5.08 -3.47 12.93
C SER A 41 4.58 -4.48 11.87
N PRO A 42 4.35 -4.06 10.62
CA PRO A 42 3.73 -4.90 9.57
C PRO A 42 4.51 -6.19 9.27
N TRP A 43 5.84 -6.20 9.44
CA TRP A 43 6.69 -7.39 9.26
C TRP A 43 6.45 -8.50 10.30
N LYS A 44 5.69 -8.25 11.36
CA LYS A 44 5.29 -9.27 12.35
C LYS A 44 3.96 -9.93 12.02
N ALA A 45 3.29 -9.53 10.94
CA ALA A 45 2.00 -10.11 10.56
C ALA A 45 2.14 -11.60 10.22
N THR A 46 1.24 -12.42 10.75
CA THR A 46 1.17 -13.86 10.46
C THR A 46 -0.03 -14.24 9.59
N SER A 47 -0.90 -13.28 9.29
CA SER A 47 -1.99 -13.41 8.33
C SER A 47 -2.16 -12.11 7.54
N LEU A 48 -2.71 -12.19 6.33
CA LEU A 48 -3.08 -11.05 5.50
C LEU A 48 -4.18 -10.23 6.17
N THR A 49 -5.08 -10.91 6.87
CA THR A 49 -6.12 -10.27 7.69
C THR A 49 -5.50 -9.38 8.77
N GLU A 50 -4.47 -9.87 9.49
CA GLU A 50 -3.74 -9.09 10.49
C GLU A 50 -2.90 -7.98 9.84
N LEU A 51 -2.24 -8.27 8.71
CA LEU A 51 -1.44 -7.29 7.99
C LEU A 51 -2.30 -6.10 7.56
N TRP A 52 -3.37 -6.34 6.80
CA TRP A 52 -4.19 -5.28 6.22
C TRP A 52 -5.28 -4.74 7.15
N GLY A 53 -5.65 -5.52 8.18
CA GLY A 53 -6.67 -5.14 9.15
C GLY A 53 -6.14 -4.26 10.27
N ASP A 54 -4.95 -4.58 10.79
CA ASP A 54 -4.44 -4.03 12.05
C ASP A 54 -3.07 -3.38 11.93
N ARG A 55 -2.18 -3.91 11.07
CA ARG A 55 -0.76 -3.51 11.06
C ARG A 55 -0.38 -2.54 9.95
N TRP A 56 -1.10 -2.57 8.84
CA TRP A 56 -0.89 -1.71 7.67
C TRP A 56 -1.80 -0.48 7.75
N HIS A 57 -1.31 0.66 7.22
CA HIS A 57 -1.83 1.99 7.48
C HIS A 57 -3.37 2.13 7.57
N HIS A 58 -3.86 2.72 8.66
CA HIS A 58 -5.31 2.87 8.90
C HIS A 58 -5.94 4.10 8.25
N MET A 59 -5.13 4.97 7.63
CA MET A 59 -5.56 6.27 7.09
C MET A 59 -6.82 6.19 6.22
N ASN A 60 -6.93 5.12 5.44
CA ASN A 60 -7.99 4.97 4.44
C ASN A 60 -9.15 4.06 4.88
N ARG A 61 -9.08 3.49 6.08
CA ARG A 61 -9.99 2.44 6.54
C ARG A 61 -11.44 2.93 6.65
N SER A 62 -11.65 4.14 7.16
CA SER A 62 -12.98 4.70 7.39
C SER A 62 -13.79 4.87 6.10
N TRP A 63 -13.19 5.49 5.07
CA TRP A 63 -13.86 5.72 3.80
C TRP A 63 -13.88 4.46 2.92
N MET A 64 -12.85 3.60 2.95
CA MET A 64 -12.89 2.29 2.27
C MET A 64 -14.00 1.40 2.82
N VAL A 65 -14.26 1.43 4.13
CA VAL A 65 -15.37 0.70 4.73
C VAL A 65 -16.70 1.35 4.34
N ALA A 66 -16.81 2.68 4.37
CA ALA A 66 -18.04 3.39 4.05
C ALA A 66 -18.46 3.22 2.58
N VAL A 67 -17.52 3.33 1.65
CA VAL A 67 -17.77 3.42 0.20
C VAL A 67 -17.54 2.09 -0.51
N GLY A 68 -16.53 1.32 -0.10
CA GLY A 68 -16.25 0.01 -0.72
C GLY A 68 -16.96 -1.13 0.00
N SER A 69 -16.68 -1.27 1.30
CA SER A 69 -17.04 -2.49 2.02
C SER A 69 -18.52 -2.61 2.36
N ARG A 70 -19.13 -1.56 2.91
CA ARG A 70 -20.53 -1.57 3.34
C ARG A 70 -21.53 -1.80 2.20
N PRO A 71 -21.46 -1.09 1.05
CA PRO A 71 -22.41 -1.33 -0.03
C PRO A 71 -22.22 -2.72 -0.64
N ALA A 72 -20.98 -3.12 -0.93
CA ALA A 72 -20.71 -4.44 -1.49
C ALA A 72 -21.13 -5.59 -0.54
N SER A 73 -20.91 -5.43 0.78
CA SER A 73 -21.35 -6.41 1.78
C SER A 73 -22.86 -6.58 1.84
N ARG A 74 -23.61 -5.47 1.71
CA ARG A 74 -25.08 -5.48 1.79
C ARG A 74 -25.71 -6.17 0.59
N ILE A 75 -25.08 -6.09 -0.58
CA ILE A 75 -25.62 -6.64 -1.83
C ILE A 75 -25.17 -8.08 -2.04
N LEU A 76 -23.90 -8.40 -1.77
CA LEU A 76 -23.26 -9.66 -2.18
C LEU A 76 -22.55 -10.42 -1.04
N GLY A 77 -22.72 -9.96 0.21
CA GLY A 77 -22.19 -10.62 1.39
C GLY A 77 -20.75 -10.23 1.76
N ARG A 78 -20.27 -10.75 2.90
CA ARG A 78 -19.02 -10.31 3.56
C ARG A 78 -17.78 -10.39 2.66
N ALA A 79 -17.67 -11.43 1.83
CA ALA A 79 -16.54 -11.60 0.92
C ALA A 79 -16.48 -10.48 -0.13
N ALA A 80 -17.64 -10.12 -0.72
CA ALA A 80 -17.74 -9.01 -1.65
C ALA A 80 -17.43 -7.67 -0.99
N GLY A 81 -17.78 -7.51 0.30
CA GLY A 81 -17.36 -6.37 1.11
C GLY A 81 -15.85 -6.19 1.22
N VAL A 82 -15.12 -7.29 1.45
CA VAL A 82 -13.66 -7.25 1.51
C VAL A 82 -13.09 -6.92 0.13
N LEU A 83 -13.53 -7.63 -0.92
CA LEU A 83 -13.07 -7.40 -2.29
C LEU A 83 -13.37 -5.97 -2.77
N GLY A 84 -14.55 -5.43 -2.46
CA GLY A 84 -14.94 -4.06 -2.81
C GLY A 84 -14.06 -3.00 -2.16
N ALA A 85 -13.66 -3.18 -0.90
CA ALA A 85 -12.73 -2.28 -0.22
C ALA A 85 -11.34 -2.28 -0.89
N PHE A 86 -10.83 -3.46 -1.22
CA PHE A 86 -9.53 -3.61 -1.89
C PHE A 86 -9.55 -3.17 -3.35
N ALA A 87 -10.65 -3.40 -4.08
CA ALA A 87 -10.85 -2.90 -5.43
C ALA A 87 -10.85 -1.36 -5.46
N LEU A 88 -11.57 -0.74 -4.53
CA LEU A 88 -11.59 0.71 -4.40
C LEU A 88 -10.19 1.25 -4.04
N SER A 89 -9.45 0.57 -3.15
CA SER A 89 -8.06 0.90 -2.86
C SER A 89 -7.19 0.84 -4.11
N GLY A 90 -7.29 -0.23 -4.90
CA GLY A 90 -6.54 -0.37 -6.15
C GLY A 90 -6.84 0.73 -7.16
N LEU A 91 -8.12 1.08 -7.31
CA LEU A 91 -8.55 2.16 -8.20
C LEU A 91 -7.97 3.52 -7.76
N MET A 92 -8.00 3.82 -6.46
CA MET A 92 -7.45 5.08 -5.96
C MET A 92 -5.94 5.19 -6.17
N HIS A 93 -5.20 4.09 -6.03
CA HIS A 93 -3.75 4.09 -6.28
C HIS A 93 -3.42 4.25 -7.76
N ASP A 94 -4.18 3.61 -8.65
CA ASP A 94 -4.02 3.79 -10.10
C ASP A 94 -4.35 5.23 -10.52
N LEU A 95 -5.47 5.79 -10.05
CA LEU A 95 -5.86 7.18 -10.32
C LEU A 95 -4.85 8.17 -9.75
N GLY A 96 -4.34 7.94 -8.54
CA GLY A 96 -3.32 8.78 -7.92
C GLY A 96 -2.02 8.78 -8.73
N LEU A 97 -1.60 7.62 -9.24
CA LEU A 97 -0.40 7.53 -10.07
C LEU A 97 -0.59 8.29 -11.39
N ARG A 98 -1.74 8.12 -12.05
CA ARG A 98 -2.10 8.87 -13.26
C ARG A 98 -2.19 10.37 -13.04
N ALA A 99 -2.78 10.81 -11.92
CA ALA A 99 -2.95 12.23 -11.60
C ALA A 99 -1.61 12.96 -11.44
N VAL A 100 -0.56 12.26 -11.00
CA VAL A 100 0.80 12.81 -10.87
C VAL A 100 1.57 12.73 -12.21
N GLY A 101 0.90 12.43 -13.32
CA GLY A 101 1.49 12.32 -14.65
C GLY A 101 2.41 11.12 -14.82
N ARG A 102 2.35 10.17 -13.88
CA ARG A 102 3.13 8.92 -13.93
C ARG A 102 2.22 7.88 -14.57
N GLY A 103 2.64 7.33 -15.73
CA GLY A 103 1.89 6.26 -16.36
C GLY A 103 1.62 5.13 -15.36
N SER A 104 0.36 4.67 -15.29
CA SER A 104 -0.03 3.58 -14.41
C SER A 104 -0.32 2.31 -15.20
N ASP A 105 0.23 1.20 -14.73
CA ASP A 105 -0.20 -0.12 -15.18
C ASP A 105 -1.38 -0.55 -14.33
N PHE A 106 -2.59 -0.29 -14.83
CA PHE A 106 -3.82 -0.61 -14.10
C PHE A 106 -3.84 -2.07 -13.67
N ALA A 107 -3.49 -3.00 -14.55
CA ALA A 107 -3.52 -4.43 -14.24
C ALA A 107 -2.55 -4.79 -13.11
N ALA A 108 -1.34 -4.21 -13.11
CA ALA A 108 -0.36 -4.48 -12.06
C ALA A 108 -0.74 -3.83 -10.71
N ILE A 109 -1.14 -2.57 -10.71
CA ILE A 109 -1.46 -1.81 -9.49
C ILE A 109 -2.80 -2.25 -8.92
N PHE A 110 -3.87 -2.24 -9.71
CA PHE A 110 -5.18 -2.72 -9.28
C PHE A 110 -5.09 -4.20 -8.88
N GLY A 111 -4.41 -5.02 -9.69
CA GLY A 111 -4.23 -6.45 -9.41
C GLY A 111 -3.54 -6.70 -8.08
N PHE A 112 -2.49 -5.94 -7.73
CA PHE A 112 -1.84 -6.06 -6.43
C PHE A 112 -2.83 -5.88 -5.27
N PHE A 113 -3.56 -4.75 -5.24
CA PHE A 113 -4.50 -4.48 -4.15
C PHE A 113 -5.66 -5.46 -4.15
N PHE A 114 -6.24 -5.77 -5.31
CA PHE A 114 -7.34 -6.70 -5.42
C PHE A 114 -6.97 -8.10 -4.88
N MET A 115 -5.75 -8.57 -5.19
CA MET A 115 -5.27 -9.88 -4.75
C MET A 115 -4.97 -9.94 -3.24
N MET A 116 -4.74 -8.81 -2.58
CA MET A 116 -4.71 -8.77 -1.11
C MET A 116 -6.10 -9.05 -0.53
N GLY A 117 -7.15 -8.49 -1.14
CA GLY A 117 -8.53 -8.80 -0.79
C GLY A 117 -8.89 -10.27 -1.01
N VAL A 118 -8.47 -10.84 -2.14
CA VAL A 118 -8.65 -12.28 -2.42
C VAL A 118 -7.96 -13.11 -1.34
N GLY A 119 -6.72 -12.78 -0.98
CA GLY A 119 -5.98 -13.47 0.08
C GLY A 119 -6.69 -13.42 1.45
N VAL A 120 -7.28 -12.27 1.82
CA VAL A 120 -8.08 -12.15 3.05
C VAL A 120 -9.36 -13.00 3.00
N VAL A 121 -10.02 -13.08 1.84
CA VAL A 121 -11.20 -13.95 1.65
C VAL A 121 -10.80 -15.42 1.75
N VAL A 122 -9.68 -15.82 1.14
CA VAL A 122 -9.13 -17.17 1.26
C VAL A 122 -8.82 -17.52 2.70
N GLU A 123 -8.14 -16.64 3.45
CA GLU A 123 -7.90 -16.85 4.88
C GLU A 123 -9.20 -16.98 5.69
N SER A 124 -10.21 -16.17 5.35
CA SER A 124 -11.51 -16.23 6.01
C SER A 124 -12.22 -17.56 5.73
N ALA A 125 -12.16 -18.06 4.49
CA ALA A 125 -12.71 -19.36 4.11
C ALA A 125 -11.96 -20.52 4.78
N CYS A 126 -10.62 -20.49 4.76
CA CYS A 126 -9.80 -21.46 5.46
C CYS A 126 -10.09 -21.47 6.96
N LYS A 127 -10.23 -20.31 7.60
CA LYS A 127 -10.63 -20.19 9.01
C LYS A 127 -11.99 -20.82 9.27
N MET A 128 -12.94 -20.67 8.35
CA MET A 128 -14.27 -21.27 8.47
C MET A 128 -14.20 -22.81 8.39
N MET A 129 -13.26 -23.37 7.62
CA MET A 129 -13.08 -24.82 7.48
C MET A 129 -12.24 -25.45 8.60
N THR A 130 -11.11 -24.81 8.98
CA THR A 130 -10.12 -25.37 9.92
C THR A 130 -10.26 -24.82 11.34
N GLY A 131 -11.07 -23.77 11.52
CA GLY A 131 -11.23 -23.05 12.79
C GLY A 131 -10.05 -22.12 13.14
N ARG A 132 -8.98 -22.10 12.34
CA ARG A 132 -7.73 -21.38 12.66
C ARG A 132 -7.26 -20.52 11.49
N LEU A 133 -6.73 -19.34 11.81
CA LEU A 133 -5.99 -18.52 10.84
C LEU A 133 -4.55 -19.03 10.73
N PRO A 134 -3.86 -18.76 9.60
CA PRO A 134 -2.41 -18.96 9.52
C PRO A 134 -1.74 -18.21 10.68
N SER A 135 -0.82 -18.89 11.38
CA SER A 135 -0.15 -18.35 12.57
C SER A 135 1.30 -18.82 12.66
N GLY A 136 2.12 -18.11 13.43
CA GLY A 136 3.53 -18.45 13.63
C GLY A 136 4.36 -18.31 12.37
N ILE A 137 5.41 -19.12 12.23
CA ILE A 137 6.35 -19.05 11.10
C ILE A 137 5.65 -19.40 9.78
N ALA A 138 4.76 -20.39 9.78
CA ALA A 138 4.02 -20.79 8.58
C ALA A 138 3.10 -19.65 8.07
N GLY A 139 2.39 -18.97 8.98
CA GLY A 139 1.59 -17.80 8.64
C GLY A 139 2.43 -16.62 8.16
N TRP A 140 3.57 -16.39 8.80
CA TRP A 140 4.51 -15.36 8.39
C TRP A 140 5.08 -15.61 6.98
N LEU A 141 5.49 -16.85 6.68
CA LEU A 141 5.92 -17.25 5.34
C LEU A 141 4.78 -17.11 4.32
N TRP A 142 3.56 -17.49 4.68
CA TRP A 142 2.38 -17.30 3.84
C TRP A 142 2.18 -15.82 3.45
N VAL A 143 2.21 -14.92 4.43
CA VAL A 143 2.10 -13.48 4.19
C VAL A 143 3.23 -12.98 3.29
N LEU A 144 4.47 -13.36 3.60
CA LEU A 144 5.63 -12.94 2.80
C LEU A 144 5.58 -13.44 1.37
N THR A 145 5.22 -14.70 1.15
CA THR A 145 5.12 -15.28 -0.18
C THR A 145 3.99 -14.63 -0.96
N TRP A 146 2.81 -14.46 -0.36
CA TRP A 146 1.67 -13.85 -1.04
C TRP A 146 1.94 -12.38 -1.40
N VAL A 147 2.37 -11.57 -0.42
CA VAL A 147 2.69 -10.17 -0.64
C VAL A 147 3.88 -10.04 -1.61
N GLY A 148 4.93 -10.82 -1.42
CA GLY A 148 6.13 -10.79 -2.26
C GLY A 148 5.83 -11.11 -3.73
N LEU A 149 5.00 -12.13 -3.99
CA LEU A 149 4.61 -12.53 -5.35
C LEU A 149 3.89 -11.39 -6.09
N TRP A 150 2.86 -10.82 -5.46
CA TRP A 150 2.07 -9.74 -6.08
C TRP A 150 2.82 -8.42 -6.11
N ALA A 151 3.59 -8.11 -5.07
CA ALA A 151 4.42 -6.92 -5.01
C ALA A 151 5.52 -6.96 -6.07
N ASN A 152 6.07 -8.13 -6.39
CA ASN A 152 7.09 -8.24 -7.44
C ASN A 152 6.55 -7.76 -8.79
N ARG A 153 5.34 -8.21 -9.16
CA ARG A 153 4.67 -7.78 -10.39
C ARG A 153 4.38 -6.27 -10.41
N ALA A 154 3.88 -5.73 -9.30
CA ALA A 154 3.60 -4.31 -9.18
C ALA A 154 4.88 -3.46 -9.24
N THR A 155 5.92 -3.84 -8.49
CA THR A 155 7.22 -3.17 -8.49
C THR A 155 7.84 -3.21 -9.89
N ASP A 156 7.78 -4.34 -10.58
CA ASP A 156 8.33 -4.49 -11.93
C ASP A 156 7.64 -3.56 -12.94
N ALA A 157 6.31 -3.50 -12.92
CA ALA A 157 5.55 -2.57 -13.77
C ALA A 157 5.89 -1.10 -13.47
N MET A 158 6.09 -0.76 -12.19
CA MET A 158 6.40 0.59 -11.73
C MET A 158 7.84 1.02 -12.05
N LEU A 159 8.78 0.07 -12.03
CA LEU A 159 10.16 0.26 -12.46
C LEU A 159 10.25 0.41 -13.98
N THR A 160 9.63 -0.51 -14.73
CA THR A 160 9.69 -0.56 -16.20
C THR A 160 9.03 0.66 -16.84
N ARG A 161 7.95 1.19 -16.26
CA ARG A 161 7.26 2.39 -16.78
C ARG A 161 7.83 3.72 -16.25
N GLY A 162 8.93 3.69 -15.49
CA GLY A 162 9.63 4.90 -15.03
C GLY A 162 8.93 5.66 -13.88
N ALA A 163 7.90 5.09 -13.26
CA ALA A 163 7.23 5.68 -12.10
C ALA A 163 8.16 5.70 -10.87
N ALA A 164 9.04 4.70 -10.72
CA ALA A 164 10.05 4.64 -9.68
C ALA A 164 11.26 5.56 -9.94
N SER A 165 11.67 5.77 -11.20
CA SER A 165 12.81 6.64 -11.56
C SER A 165 12.45 8.13 -11.61
N SER A 166 11.18 8.45 -11.86
CA SER A 166 10.65 9.82 -11.78
C SER A 166 10.16 10.22 -10.38
N GLY A 167 10.17 9.29 -9.42
CA GLY A 167 9.63 9.42 -8.07
C GLY A 167 10.39 10.38 -7.14
N PHE A 168 11.72 10.39 -7.23
CA PHE A 168 12.56 11.02 -6.21
C PHE A 168 12.95 12.47 -6.50
N PHE A 169 12.97 12.88 -7.77
CA PHE A 169 13.36 14.24 -8.18
C PHE A 169 12.47 14.73 -9.33
N PRO A 170 11.87 15.94 -9.23
CA PRO A 170 11.21 16.58 -10.37
C PRO A 170 12.19 16.66 -11.54
N GLU A 171 11.69 16.56 -12.79
CA GLU A 171 12.51 16.52 -14.02
C GLU A 171 13.75 17.46 -14.01
N PRO A 172 13.62 18.74 -13.61
CA PRO A 172 14.76 19.67 -13.61
C PRO A 172 15.90 19.32 -12.65
N TYR A 173 15.65 18.49 -11.63
CA TYR A 173 16.56 18.27 -10.50
C TYR A 173 17.15 16.87 -10.45
N ARG A 174 17.10 16.12 -11.56
CA ARG A 174 17.72 14.79 -11.64
C ARG A 174 19.26 14.94 -11.52
N PRO A 175 19.91 14.41 -10.47
CA PRO A 175 21.34 14.60 -10.24
C PRO A 175 22.18 14.17 -11.44
N PHE A 176 21.79 13.07 -12.09
CA PHE A 176 22.49 12.54 -13.26
C PHE A 176 22.42 13.48 -14.48
N LYS A 177 21.28 14.15 -14.73
CA LYS A 177 21.17 15.15 -15.80
C LYS A 177 21.95 16.42 -15.48
N LEU A 178 21.97 16.84 -14.22
CA LEU A 178 22.75 18.01 -13.78
C LEU A 178 24.25 17.76 -13.91
N ILE A 179 24.73 16.57 -13.53
CA ILE A 179 26.11 16.14 -13.70
C ILE A 179 26.46 16.03 -15.20
N TRP A 180 25.61 15.38 -16.01
CA TRP A 180 25.84 15.28 -17.45
C TRP A 180 25.84 16.65 -18.15
N ALA A 181 24.94 17.56 -17.77
CA ALA A 181 24.87 18.92 -18.31
C ALA A 181 26.02 19.83 -17.86
N SER A 182 26.77 19.46 -16.82
CA SER A 182 28.00 20.13 -16.41
C SER A 182 29.23 19.56 -17.14
N PHE A 183 29.23 18.28 -17.52
CA PHE A 183 30.25 17.68 -18.40
C PHE A 183 30.07 18.05 -19.88
N ALA A 184 28.84 18.23 -20.37
CA ALA A 184 28.58 18.59 -21.77
C ALA A 184 28.79 20.09 -22.09
N ARG A 185 29.14 20.91 -21.09
CA ARG A 185 29.41 22.35 -21.21
C ARG A 185 30.90 22.72 -21.05
N SER A 186 31.77 21.72 -20.90
CA SER A 186 33.24 21.82 -20.98
C SER A 186 33.73 21.20 -22.27
#